data_AF-A0A9D6S9J0-F1
#
_entry.id   AF-A0A9D6S9J0-F1
#
_cell.length_a   1.000
_cell.length_b   1.000
_cell.length_c   1.000
_cell.angle_alpha   90.00
_cell.angle_beta   90.00
_cell.angle_gamma   90.00
#
_symmetry.space_group_name_H-M   'P 1'
#
loop_
_entity.id
_entity.type
_entity.pdbx_description
1 polymer ?
#
loop_
_entity_poly.entity_id
_entity_poly.type
_entity_poly.pdbx_seq_one_letter_code
_entity_poly.pdbx_strand_id
1 'polypeptide(L)'
;KGVRCLKGTRDDFDVFWRLLSHTMDRGGFRTHPRSYYEKMLEIPFVDLWRAEWEGHVVAMGIWSSFAGTVTYLHGASASEYRNLMAPHLLHWTIMRSAKTRGEVAYDFWGVDVAGTHPSWAGFTRFKTGFGGAVVEYPGTFDLPISRFGYRLYQLARRIRRFG
;
A
#
# COMPACT_ATOMS: atom_id res chain seq x y z
N LYS A 1 -8.29 -7.53 -21.60
CA LYS A 1 -9.63 -7.40 -20.97
C LYS A 1 -10.17 -5.96 -20.99
N GLY A 2 -9.78 -5.10 -21.95
CA GLY A 2 -10.31 -3.73 -22.06
C GLY A 2 -9.95 -2.74 -20.93
N VAL A 3 -9.28 -3.19 -19.86
CA VAL A 3 -8.86 -2.32 -18.75
C VAL A 3 -7.75 -1.37 -19.22
N ARG A 4 -7.86 -0.09 -18.84
CA ARG A 4 -6.85 0.95 -19.10
C ARG A 4 -6.36 1.52 -17.78
N CYS A 5 -5.06 1.78 -17.68
CA CYS A 5 -4.45 2.39 -16.50
C CYS A 5 -3.99 3.81 -16.83
N LEU A 6 -4.32 4.74 -15.95
CA LEU A 6 -4.06 6.17 -16.10
C LEU A 6 -3.53 6.73 -14.79
N LYS A 7 -2.69 7.76 -14.89
CA LYS A 7 -2.36 8.59 -13.73
C LYS A 7 -3.62 9.37 -13.33
N GLY A 8 -3.98 9.30 -12.06
CA GLY A 8 -5.12 10.03 -11.51
C GLY A 8 -4.75 11.46 -11.13
N THR A 9 -5.76 12.27 -10.87
CA THR A 9 -5.62 13.63 -10.33
C THR A 9 -6.21 13.73 -8.92
N ARG A 10 -6.07 14.88 -8.28
CA ARG A 10 -6.72 15.12 -6.98
C ARG A 10 -8.25 15.03 -7.05
N ASP A 11 -8.83 15.30 -8.21
CA ASP A 11 -10.29 15.22 -8.43
C ASP A 11 -10.80 13.76 -8.35
N ASP A 12 -9.91 12.78 -8.54
CA ASP A 12 -10.23 11.36 -8.38
C ASP A 12 -10.26 10.90 -6.92
N PHE A 13 -9.92 11.77 -5.96
CA PHE A 13 -9.76 11.38 -4.57
C PHE A 13 -11.04 10.82 -3.96
N ASP A 14 -12.21 11.39 -4.27
CA ASP A 14 -13.49 10.86 -3.78
C ASP A 14 -13.77 9.44 -4.30
N VAL A 15 -13.35 9.14 -5.53
CA VAL A 15 -13.45 7.80 -6.11
C VAL A 15 -12.51 6.83 -5.38
N PHE A 16 -11.27 7.25 -5.12
CA PHE A 16 -10.31 6.48 -4.34
C PHE A 16 -10.84 6.20 -2.93
N TRP A 17 -11.34 7.23 -2.25
CA TRP A 17 -11.87 7.12 -0.89
C TRP A 17 -13.03 6.13 -0.82
N ARG A 18 -13.99 6.22 -1.74
CA ARG A 18 -15.11 5.27 -1.84
C ARG A 18 -14.62 3.84 -2.05
N LEU A 19 -13.70 3.61 -3.00
CA LEU A 19 -13.13 2.27 -3.23
C LEU A 19 -12.37 1.76 -2.01
N LEU A 20 -11.63 2.63 -1.31
CA LEU A 20 -10.87 2.27 -0.12
C LEU A 20 -11.81 1.88 1.02
N SER A 21 -12.88 2.63 1.25
CA SER A 21 -13.91 2.29 2.24
C SER A 21 -14.51 0.89 1.98
N HIS A 22 -14.92 0.59 0.75
CA HIS A 22 -15.41 -0.75 0.41
C HIS A 22 -14.33 -1.84 0.57
N THR A 23 -13.07 -1.50 0.29
CA THR A 23 -11.93 -2.42 0.47
C THR A 23 -11.70 -2.71 1.96
N MET A 24 -11.84 -1.71 2.83
CA MET A 24 -11.76 -1.87 4.28
C MET A 24 -12.89 -2.73 4.83
N ASP A 25 -14.14 -2.45 4.42
CA ASP A 25 -15.31 -3.20 4.88
C ASP A 25 -15.18 -4.68 4.53
N ARG A 26 -14.72 -4.96 3.31
CA ARG A 26 -14.43 -6.33 2.84
C ARG A 26 -13.24 -6.97 3.56
N GLY A 27 -12.19 -6.19 3.80
CA GLY A 27 -10.93 -6.68 4.34
C GLY A 27 -10.89 -6.75 5.87
N GLY A 28 -11.87 -6.17 6.56
CA GLY A 28 -11.94 -6.14 8.01
C GLY A 28 -10.79 -5.36 8.67
N PHE A 29 -10.22 -4.36 7.99
CA PHE A 29 -9.09 -3.57 8.51
C PHE A 29 -9.44 -2.09 8.63
N ARG A 30 -8.74 -1.40 9.54
CA ARG A 30 -8.86 0.05 9.72
C ARG A 30 -7.80 0.76 8.89
N THR A 31 -8.15 1.95 8.41
CA THR A 31 -7.28 2.81 7.63
C THR A 31 -7.11 4.16 8.31
N HIS A 32 -6.16 4.97 7.85
CA HIS A 32 -5.98 6.34 8.32
C HIS A 32 -7.20 7.23 8.02
N PRO A 33 -7.41 8.35 8.74
CA PRO A 33 -8.49 9.28 8.41
C PRO A 33 -8.30 9.86 7.00
N ARG A 34 -9.40 10.28 6.36
CA ARG A 34 -9.42 10.86 5.01
C ARG A 34 -8.34 11.93 4.79
N SER A 35 -8.19 12.84 5.75
CA SER A 35 -7.21 13.95 5.73
C SER A 35 -5.75 13.49 5.67
N TYR A 36 -5.43 12.27 6.11
CA TYR A 36 -4.11 11.69 5.95
C TYR A 36 -3.76 11.49 4.47
N TYR A 37 -4.72 10.99 3.69
CA TYR A 37 -4.52 10.73 2.26
C TYR A 37 -4.53 12.01 1.43
N GLU A 38 -5.40 12.98 1.78
CA GLU A 38 -5.41 14.29 1.14
C GLU A 38 -4.04 14.96 1.26
N LYS A 39 -3.48 15.00 2.48
CA LYS A 39 -2.11 15.50 2.74
C LYS A 39 -1.03 14.67 2.04
N MET A 40 -1.18 13.35 1.97
CA MET A 40 -0.22 12.50 1.27
C MET A 40 -0.14 12.84 -0.22
N LEU A 41 -1.27 13.14 -0.87
CA LEU A 41 -1.36 13.55 -2.27
C LEU A 41 -0.88 15.00 -2.52
N GLU A 42 -0.50 15.73 -1.47
CA GLU A 42 0.18 17.01 -1.60
C GLU A 42 1.69 16.86 -1.83
N ILE A 43 2.25 15.69 -1.56
CA ILE A 43 3.68 15.43 -1.68
C ILE A 43 4.05 15.27 -3.17
N PRO A 44 5.02 16.07 -3.71
CA PRO A 44 5.29 16.11 -5.15
C PRO A 44 5.70 14.78 -5.79
N PHE A 45 6.25 13.86 -4.99
CA PHE A 45 6.71 12.55 -5.45
C PHE A 45 5.71 11.43 -5.14
N VAL A 46 4.48 11.77 -4.76
CA VAL A 46 3.39 10.83 -4.54
C VAL A 46 2.35 10.98 -5.65
N ASP A 47 2.01 9.85 -6.27
CA ASP A 47 1.08 9.78 -7.39
C ASP A 47 -0.12 8.88 -7.07
N LEU A 48 -1.31 9.35 -7.46
CA LEU A 48 -2.51 8.55 -7.56
C LEU A 48 -2.59 7.89 -8.94
N TRP A 49 -3.00 6.63 -9.00
CA TRP A 49 -3.23 5.89 -10.24
C TRP A 49 -4.59 5.20 -10.23
N ARG A 50 -5.21 5.09 -11.41
CA ARG A 50 -6.52 4.46 -11.58
C ARG A 50 -6.54 3.46 -12.74
N ALA A 51 -7.32 2.41 -12.57
CA ALA A 51 -7.69 1.45 -13.61
C ALA A 51 -9.16 1.61 -13.95
N GLU A 52 -9.44 1.78 -15.23
CA GLU A 52 -10.78 1.93 -15.77
C GLU A 52 -11.15 0.77 -16.67
N TRP A 53 -12.40 0.34 -16.58
CA TRP A 53 -13.02 -0.62 -17.48
C TRP A 53 -14.43 -0.15 -17.82
N GLU A 54 -14.73 0.01 -19.10
CA GLU A 54 -16.05 0.44 -19.60
C GLU A 54 -16.59 1.71 -18.91
N GLY A 55 -15.71 2.69 -18.65
CA GLY A 55 -16.08 3.95 -17.98
C GLY A 55 -16.14 3.87 -16.45
N HIS A 56 -15.98 2.68 -15.87
CA HIS A 56 -15.95 2.48 -14.42
C HIS A 56 -14.52 2.43 -13.90
N VAL A 57 -14.21 3.19 -12.85
CA VAL A 57 -12.96 3.05 -12.11
C VAL A 57 -13.07 1.82 -11.19
N VAL A 58 -12.29 0.78 -11.50
CA VAL A 58 -12.39 -0.54 -10.86
C VAL A 58 -11.25 -0.84 -9.88
N ALA A 59 -10.14 -0.10 -9.97
CA ALA A 59 -9.07 -0.14 -9.00
C ALA A 59 -8.31 1.18 -8.98
N MET A 60 -7.77 1.54 -7.83
CA MET A 60 -6.93 2.72 -7.64
C MET A 60 -5.84 2.44 -6.62
N GLY A 61 -4.80 3.26 -6.61
CA GLY A 61 -3.79 3.22 -5.56
C GLY A 61 -2.87 4.42 -5.57
N ILE A 62 -2.06 4.50 -4.51
CA ILE A 62 -1.12 5.57 -4.23
C ILE A 62 0.28 4.97 -4.21
N TRP A 63 1.20 5.61 -4.94
CA TRP A 63 2.61 5.24 -5.00
C TRP A 63 3.49 6.45 -4.74
N SER A 64 4.64 6.26 -4.10
CA SER A 64 5.70 7.27 -4.03
C SER A 64 6.89 6.89 -4.90
N SER A 65 7.53 7.85 -5.56
CA SER A 65 8.78 7.65 -6.30
C SER A 65 9.90 8.45 -5.65
N PHE A 66 10.80 7.80 -4.92
CA PHE A 66 11.86 8.49 -4.18
C PHE A 66 13.17 7.71 -4.26
N ALA A 67 14.27 8.43 -4.49
CA ALA A 67 15.63 7.88 -4.52
C ALA A 67 15.78 6.60 -5.38
N GLY A 68 15.20 6.59 -6.59
CA GLY A 68 15.29 5.44 -7.50
C GLY A 68 14.32 4.30 -7.19
N THR A 69 13.40 4.46 -6.23
CA THR A 69 12.46 3.42 -5.78
C THR A 69 11.02 3.90 -5.87
N VAL A 70 10.18 3.12 -6.57
CA VAL A 70 8.73 3.28 -6.56
C VAL A 70 8.12 2.39 -5.50
N THR A 71 7.49 2.97 -4.48
CA THR A 71 6.88 2.24 -3.35
C THR A 71 5.36 2.24 -3.45
N TYR A 72 4.75 1.06 -3.34
CA TYR A 72 3.30 0.89 -3.24
C TYR A 72 2.82 1.18 -1.81
N LEU A 73 2.12 2.30 -1.63
CA LEU A 73 1.67 2.74 -0.31
C LEU A 73 0.28 2.20 0.02
N HIS A 74 -0.68 2.43 -0.87
CA HIS A 74 -2.08 2.07 -0.63
C HIS A 74 -2.78 1.67 -1.92
N GLY A 75 -3.74 0.76 -1.84
CA GLY A 75 -4.56 0.38 -2.97
C GLY A 75 -5.97 -0.01 -2.57
N ALA A 76 -6.88 0.15 -3.52
CA ALA A 76 -8.29 -0.09 -3.36
C ALA A 76 -8.87 -0.67 -4.65
N SER A 77 -9.84 -1.56 -4.55
CA SER A 77 -10.45 -2.19 -5.72
C SER A 77 -11.88 -2.65 -5.49
N ALA A 78 -12.65 -2.56 -6.57
CA ALA A 78 -14.03 -2.99 -6.67
C ALA A 78 -14.11 -4.53 -6.64
N SER A 79 -15.07 -5.07 -5.88
CA SER A 79 -15.27 -6.51 -5.72
C SER A 79 -15.88 -7.18 -6.95
N GLU A 80 -16.70 -6.41 -7.67
CA GLU A 80 -17.58 -6.81 -8.77
C GLU A 80 -16.75 -7.21 -10.00
N TYR A 81 -15.55 -6.62 -10.13
CA TYR A 81 -14.68 -6.74 -11.30
C TYR A 81 -13.37 -7.50 -10.99
N ARG A 82 -13.37 -8.36 -9.96
CA ARG A 82 -12.17 -9.10 -9.53
C ARG A 82 -11.56 -9.96 -10.63
N ASN A 83 -12.40 -10.53 -11.50
CA ASN A 83 -11.98 -11.32 -12.65
C ASN A 83 -11.15 -10.51 -13.66
N LEU A 84 -11.24 -9.17 -13.68
CA LEU A 84 -10.47 -8.33 -14.59
C LEU A 84 -8.99 -8.24 -14.22
N MET A 85 -8.64 -8.56 -12.97
CA MET A 85 -7.28 -8.44 -12.44
C MET A 85 -6.73 -7.00 -12.59
N ALA A 86 -7.59 -6.00 -12.48
CA ALA A 86 -7.22 -4.58 -12.64
C ALA A 86 -6.06 -4.12 -11.71
N PRO A 87 -5.98 -4.54 -10.43
CA PRO A 87 -4.79 -4.25 -9.62
C PRO A 87 -3.49 -4.79 -10.24
N HIS A 88 -3.50 -5.99 -10.81
CA HIS A 88 -2.31 -6.55 -11.45
C HIS A 88 -1.84 -5.72 -12.64
N LEU A 89 -2.79 -5.23 -13.44
CA LEU A 89 -2.47 -4.35 -14.56
C LEU A 89 -1.94 -2.99 -14.10
N LEU A 90 -2.45 -2.44 -12.98
CA LEU A 90 -1.94 -1.21 -12.38
C LEU A 90 -0.47 -1.36 -12.00
N HIS A 91 -0.14 -2.37 -11.18
CA HIS A 91 1.23 -2.62 -10.76
C HIS A 91 2.16 -2.79 -11.96
N TRP A 92 1.78 -3.61 -12.95
CA TRP A 92 2.57 -3.80 -14.17
C TRP A 92 2.77 -2.49 -14.96
N THR A 93 1.73 -1.68 -15.09
CA THR A 93 1.81 -0.40 -15.80
C THR A 93 2.75 0.57 -15.09
N ILE A 94 2.67 0.63 -13.76
CA ILE A 94 3.52 1.50 -12.96
C ILE A 94 4.97 1.01 -12.96
N MET A 95 5.23 -0.29 -12.91
CA MET A 95 6.59 -0.86 -13.07
C MET A 95 7.22 -0.48 -14.41
N ARG A 96 6.46 -0.57 -15.51
CA ARG A 96 6.95 -0.15 -16.84
C ARG A 96 7.24 1.35 -16.86
N SER A 97 6.36 2.16 -16.28
CA SER A 97 6.53 3.61 -16.19
C SER A 97 7.73 3.99 -15.32
N ALA A 98 7.93 3.30 -14.20
CA ALA A 98 9.10 3.47 -13.32
C ALA A 98 10.40 3.18 -14.07
N LYS A 99 10.45 2.06 -14.80
CA LYS A 99 11.61 1.71 -15.63
C LYS A 99 11.92 2.78 -16.68
N THR A 100 10.90 3.36 -17.33
CA THR A 100 11.14 4.47 -18.30
C THR A 100 11.65 5.75 -17.65
N ARG A 101 11.43 5.95 -16.35
CA ARG A 101 11.96 7.09 -15.58
C ARG A 101 13.35 6.83 -14.99
N GLY A 102 13.93 5.65 -15.21
CA GLY A 102 15.22 5.26 -14.65
C GLY A 102 15.17 4.79 -13.19
N GLU A 103 13.97 4.54 -12.65
CA GLU A 103 13.82 3.93 -11.33
C GLU A 103 14.37 2.51 -11.35
N VAL A 104 15.11 2.13 -10.31
CA VAL A 104 15.86 0.87 -10.22
C VAL A 104 15.19 -0.16 -9.34
N ALA A 105 14.24 0.26 -8.49
CA ALA A 105 13.53 -0.60 -7.57
C ALA A 105 12.01 -0.35 -7.56
N TYR A 106 11.26 -1.41 -7.28
CA TYR A 106 9.82 -1.38 -7.05
C TYR A 106 9.51 -2.09 -5.74
N ASP A 107 9.07 -1.34 -4.74
CA ASP A 107 8.82 -1.83 -3.40
C ASP A 107 7.33 -2.08 -3.17
N PHE A 108 6.97 -3.33 -2.91
CA PHE A 108 5.61 -3.73 -2.52
C PHE A 108 5.33 -3.57 -1.03
N TRP A 109 6.32 -3.16 -0.26
CA TRP A 109 6.28 -3.04 1.19
C TRP A 109 6.13 -4.41 1.89
N GLY A 110 5.59 -4.43 3.11
CA GLY A 110 5.59 -5.64 3.94
C GLY A 110 4.80 -6.85 3.39
N VAL A 111 5.33 -8.04 3.66
CA VAL A 111 4.71 -9.37 3.46
C VAL A 111 4.93 -10.22 4.71
N ASP A 112 4.13 -11.26 4.90
CA ASP A 112 4.37 -12.29 5.92
C ASP A 112 4.55 -13.65 5.24
N VAL A 113 5.80 -13.99 4.96
CA VAL A 113 6.18 -15.28 4.34
C VAL A 113 6.28 -16.43 5.33
N ALA A 114 6.47 -16.12 6.62
CA ALA A 114 6.48 -17.11 7.68
C ALA A 114 5.08 -17.64 8.00
N GLY A 115 4.02 -16.94 7.55
CA GLY A 115 2.63 -17.35 7.75
C GLY A 115 2.16 -17.20 9.20
N THR A 116 2.82 -16.33 9.95
CA THR A 116 2.51 -16.03 11.35
C THR A 116 1.22 -15.21 11.52
N HIS A 117 0.75 -14.60 10.43
CA HIS A 117 -0.46 -13.80 10.33
C HIS A 117 -1.35 -14.35 9.20
N PRO A 118 -2.28 -15.29 9.50
CA PRO A 118 -3.13 -15.89 8.48
C PRO A 118 -3.94 -14.89 7.64
N SER A 119 -4.34 -13.76 8.22
CA SER A 119 -5.03 -12.67 7.51
C SER A 119 -4.18 -12.01 6.42
N TRP A 120 -2.86 -12.22 6.43
CA TRP A 120 -1.92 -11.68 5.45
C TRP A 120 -1.75 -12.55 4.21
N ALA A 121 -2.19 -13.82 4.24
CA ALA A 121 -1.94 -14.79 3.19
C ALA A 121 -2.36 -14.30 1.79
N GLY A 122 -3.52 -13.64 1.68
CA GLY A 122 -4.05 -13.13 0.42
C GLY A 122 -3.19 -12.04 -0.19
N PHE A 123 -2.77 -11.05 0.60
CA PHE A 123 -1.94 -9.96 0.08
C PHE A 123 -0.46 -10.34 -0.02
N THR A 124 0.05 -11.22 0.83
CA THR A 124 1.39 -11.83 0.66
C THR A 124 1.44 -12.50 -0.71
N ARG A 125 0.48 -13.39 -1.02
CA ARG A 125 0.40 -14.06 -2.33
C ARG A 125 0.30 -13.08 -3.50
N PHE A 126 -0.50 -12.01 -3.35
CA PHE A 126 -0.61 -10.98 -4.36
C PHE A 126 0.74 -10.31 -4.65
N LYS A 127 1.46 -9.88 -3.61
CA LYS A 127 2.75 -9.17 -3.74
C LYS A 127 3.84 -10.10 -4.27
N THR A 128 3.97 -11.30 -3.73
CA THR A 128 5.00 -12.26 -4.17
C THR A 128 4.73 -12.82 -5.57
N GLY A 129 3.48 -12.78 -6.04
CA GLY A 129 3.10 -13.18 -7.40
C GLY A 129 3.73 -12.34 -8.51
N PHE A 130 4.25 -11.15 -8.22
CA PHE A 130 5.00 -10.32 -9.17
C PHE A 130 6.49 -10.70 -9.26
N GLY A 131 6.94 -11.67 -8.47
CA GLY A 131 8.34 -12.05 -8.36
C GLY A 131 9.13 -11.09 -7.46
N GLY A 132 10.42 -10.94 -7.75
CA GLY A 132 11.34 -10.15 -6.92
C GLY A 132 11.90 -10.95 -5.73
N ALA A 133 12.40 -10.22 -4.75
CA ALA A 133 13.00 -10.79 -3.54
C ALA A 133 12.31 -10.26 -2.28
N VAL A 134 12.24 -11.10 -1.26
CA VAL A 134 11.82 -10.69 0.08
C VAL A 134 13.05 -10.15 0.80
N VAL A 135 12.97 -8.91 1.26
CA VAL A 135 14.05 -8.24 1.98
C VAL A 135 13.67 -8.16 3.45
N GLU A 136 14.47 -8.78 4.31
CA GLU A 136 14.34 -8.66 5.76
C GLU A 136 15.24 -7.51 6.23
N TYR A 137 14.62 -6.49 6.83
CA TYR A 137 15.35 -5.38 7.43
C TYR A 137 15.65 -5.68 8.89
N PRO A 138 16.75 -5.13 9.44
CA PRO A 138 16.92 -5.04 10.88
C PRO A 138 15.66 -4.43 11.51
N GLY A 139 15.18 -5.04 12.59
CA GLY A 139 14.00 -4.56 13.31
C GLY A 139 14.19 -3.14 13.86
N THR A 140 13.21 -2.69 14.64
CA THR A 140 13.27 -1.35 15.25
C THR A 140 14.32 -1.31 16.36
N PHE A 141 15.21 -0.31 16.33
CA PHE A 141 16.16 -0.03 17.39
C PHE A 141 15.70 1.18 18.21
N ASP A 142 15.65 1.03 19.53
CA ASP A 142 15.31 2.11 20.45
C ASP A 142 16.59 2.76 21.00
N LEU A 143 16.72 4.09 20.85
CA LEU A 143 17.77 4.88 21.51
C LEU A 143 17.16 5.59 22.74
N PRO A 144 17.32 5.05 23.96
CA PRO A 144 16.71 5.63 25.15
C PRO A 144 17.41 6.92 25.58
N ILE A 145 16.78 8.07 25.31
CA ILE A 145 17.28 9.39 25.74
C ILE A 145 17.23 9.53 27.28
N SER A 146 16.18 9.00 27.91
CA SER A 146 16.05 8.90 29.37
C SER A 146 15.93 7.45 29.81
N ARG A 147 16.89 6.98 30.61
CA ARG A 147 16.91 5.60 31.12
C ARG A 147 15.68 5.29 31.98
N PHE A 148 15.24 6.23 32.81
CA PHE A 148 14.08 6.04 33.69
C PHE A 148 12.77 5.99 32.90
N GLY A 149 12.54 6.99 32.03
CA GLY A 149 11.34 7.03 31.19
C GLY A 149 11.22 5.80 30.28
N TYR A 150 12.34 5.34 29.72
CA TYR A 150 12.35 4.13 28.91
C TYR A 150 12.02 2.87 29.71
N ARG A 151 12.50 2.74 30.95
CA ARG A 151 12.12 1.63 31.83
C ARG A 151 10.62 1.60 32.12
N LEU A 152 10.03 2.77 32.41
CA LEU A 152 8.58 2.88 32.64
C LEU A 152 7.77 2.52 31.39
N TYR A 153 8.21 3.01 30.22
CA TYR A 153 7.62 2.66 28.93
C TYR A 153 7.68 1.15 28.65
N GLN A 154 8.83 0.51 28.88
CA GLN A 154 8.99 -0.93 28.69
C GLN A 154 8.12 -1.73 29.65
N LEU A 155 7.97 -1.29 30.90
CA LEU A 155 7.04 -1.89 31.86
C LEU A 155 5.59 -1.77 31.38
N ALA A 156 5.17 -0.57 30.97
CA ALA A 156 3.83 -0.34 30.45
C ALA A 156 3.53 -1.17 29.19
N ARG A 157 4.49 -1.28 28.26
CA ARG A 157 4.38 -2.17 27.08
C ARG A 157 4.25 -3.63 27.46
N ARG A 158 4.97 -4.09 28.48
CA ARG A 158 4.91 -5.47 28.96
C ARG A 158 3.53 -5.75 29.54
N ILE A 159 3.00 -4.85 30.38
CA ILE A 159 1.65 -4.99 30.97
C ILE A 159 0.57 -5.03 29.87
N ARG A 160 0.63 -4.13 28.88
CA ARG A 160 -0.32 -4.09 27.74
C ARG A 160 -0.23 -5.29 26.79
N ARG A 161 0.80 -6.13 26.92
CA ARG A 161 0.92 -7.39 26.15
C ARG A 161 0.30 -8.58 26.91
N PHE A 162 0.07 -8.46 28.22
CA PHE A 162 -0.51 -9.50 29.06
C PHE A 162 -2.02 -9.31 29.35
N GLY A 163 -2.57 -8.13 29.08
CA GLY A 163 -4.01 -7.86 29.07
C GLY A 163 -4.48 -7.56 27.66
#